data_AF-A0A7C7UWM0-F1
#
_entry.id   AF-A0A7C7UWM0-F1
#
_cell.length_a   1.000
_cell.length_b   1.000
_cell.length_c   1.000
_cell.angle_alpha   90.00
_cell.angle_beta   90.00
_cell.angle_gamma   90.00
#
_symmetry.space_group_name_H-M   'P 1'
#
loop_
_entity.id
_entity.type
_entity.pdbx_description
1 polymer ?
#
loop_
_entity_poly.entity_id
_entity_poly.type
_entity_poly.pdbx_seq_one_letter_code
_entity_poly.pdbx_strand_id
1 'polypeptide(L)'
;MLYPRAMGHGFSDLPEALQEFHSVDHTLLYRGQVSVTHGGAFGRLIAKAGGMPTRSGVMPFSFRATRDGGHEIWERNFDGHMTRSLQWLHSPGVVAERVGTSEFLMEPRVEGEQLHIPITGLRAFGLPLPSGVLKSCEGVEGVS
;
A
#
# COMPACT_ATOMS: atom_id res chain seq x y z
N MET A 1 15.22 0.21 5.59
CA MET A 1 13.93 -0.47 5.45
C MET A 1 12.88 0.27 6.24
N LEU A 2 11.74 0.61 5.63
CA LEU A 2 10.70 1.46 6.20
C LEU A 2 9.88 0.74 7.27
N TYR A 3 9.29 -0.41 6.92
CA TYR A 3 8.36 -1.15 7.77
C TYR A 3 8.99 -1.70 9.06
N PRO A 4 10.22 -2.25 9.07
CA PRO A 4 10.90 -2.61 10.32
C PRO A 4 11.04 -1.44 11.29
N ARG A 5 11.27 -0.22 10.77
CA ARG A 5 11.37 0.99 11.60
C ARG A 5 10.01 1.48 12.09
N ALA A 6 8.96 1.31 11.28
CA ALA A 6 7.61 1.72 11.64
C ALA A 6 7.01 0.79 12.71
N MET A 7 7.14 -0.53 12.52
CA MET A 7 6.51 -1.55 13.37
C MET A 7 7.33 -1.95 14.59
N GLY A 8 8.65 -1.74 14.57
CA GLY A 8 9.53 -2.16 15.65
C GLY A 8 9.49 -3.69 15.84
N HIS A 9 9.37 -4.14 17.10
CA HIS A 9 9.38 -5.57 17.44
C HIS A 9 8.27 -6.37 16.75
N GLY A 10 7.09 -5.78 16.52
CA GLY A 10 5.97 -6.46 15.84
C GLY A 10 6.26 -6.85 14.39
N PHE A 11 7.32 -6.31 13.78
CA PHE A 11 7.76 -6.75 12.45
C PHE A 11 8.27 -8.19 12.47
N SER A 12 8.96 -8.60 13.54
CA SER A 12 9.56 -9.94 13.64
C SER A 12 8.51 -11.04 13.86
N ASP A 13 7.29 -10.67 14.22
CA ASP A 13 6.16 -11.58 14.41
C ASP A 13 5.43 -11.91 13.10
N LEU A 14 5.73 -11.21 12.00
CA LEU A 14 5.16 -11.50 10.69
C LEU A 14 5.72 -12.80 10.11
N PRO A 15 4.97 -13.51 9.25
CA PRO A 15 5.54 -14.57 8.42
C PRO A 15 6.76 -14.11 7.61
N GLU A 16 7.73 -15.00 7.42
CA GLU A 16 9.01 -14.70 6.75
C GLU A 16 8.81 -14.03 5.37
N ALA A 17 7.86 -14.52 4.57
CA ALA A 17 7.57 -13.93 3.26
C ALA A 17 7.10 -12.46 3.34
N LEU A 18 6.34 -12.07 4.38
CA LEU A 18 5.96 -10.68 4.59
C LEU A 18 7.14 -9.85 5.10
N GLN A 19 8.00 -10.43 5.94
CA GLN A 19 9.23 -9.77 6.36
C GLN A 19 10.15 -9.49 5.16
N GLU A 20 10.33 -10.46 4.27
CA GLU A 20 11.10 -10.30 3.03
C GLU A 20 10.49 -9.23 2.12
N PHE A 21 9.17 -9.27 1.91
CA PHE A 21 8.45 -8.31 1.08
C PHE A 21 8.67 -6.86 1.55
N HIS A 22 8.73 -6.65 2.86
CA HIS A 22 8.89 -5.34 3.49
C HIS A 22 10.34 -4.99 3.87
N SER A 23 11.31 -5.82 3.47
CA SER A 23 12.75 -5.62 3.68
C SER A 23 13.43 -4.99 2.47
N VAL A 24 12.90 -3.85 2.00
CA VAL A 24 13.42 -3.15 0.81
C VAL A 24 14.73 -2.43 1.14
N ASP A 25 15.87 -3.06 0.83
CA ASP A 25 17.19 -2.46 1.05
C ASP A 25 17.72 -1.68 -0.16
N HIS A 26 17.53 -2.21 -1.37
CA HIS A 26 17.87 -1.53 -2.62
C HIS A 26 16.68 -1.52 -3.57
N THR A 27 16.39 -2.67 -4.17
CA THR A 27 15.27 -2.87 -5.08
C THR A 27 14.71 -4.25 -4.88
N LEU A 28 13.40 -4.35 -4.83
CA LEU A 28 12.64 -5.58 -4.74
C LEU A 28 11.74 -5.69 -5.97
N LEU A 29 11.67 -6.89 -6.56
CA LEU A 29 10.93 -7.14 -7.80
C LEU A 29 10.09 -8.40 -7.66
N TYR A 30 8.79 -8.27 -7.88
CA TYR A 30 7.89 -9.41 -8.00
C TYR A 30 7.13 -9.38 -9.33
N ARG A 31 6.80 -10.57 -9.81
CA ARG A 31 5.95 -10.78 -10.98
C ARG A 31 4.98 -11.91 -10.66
N GLY A 32 3.77 -11.79 -11.18
CA GLY A 32 2.73 -12.79 -10.97
C GLY A 32 1.43 -12.41 -11.65
N GLN A 33 0.34 -12.85 -11.04
CA GLN A 33 -1.01 -12.50 -11.45
C GLN A 33 -1.71 -11.78 -10.30
N VAL A 34 -2.61 -10.87 -10.65
CA VAL A 34 -3.47 -10.17 -9.69
C VAL A 34 -4.92 -10.30 -10.13
N SER A 35 -5.83 -10.46 -9.18
CA SER A 35 -7.27 -10.38 -9.41
C SER A 35 -7.76 -9.01 -8.94
N VAL A 36 -8.30 -8.22 -9.87
CA VAL A 36 -8.84 -6.89 -9.58
C VAL A 36 -10.36 -6.95 -9.56
N THR A 37 -10.97 -6.46 -8.49
CA THR A 37 -12.41 -6.29 -8.37
C THR A 37 -12.73 -4.82 -8.05
N HIS A 38 -13.87 -4.35 -8.54
CA HIS A 38 -14.40 -3.03 -8.19
C HIS A 38 -15.82 -3.17 -7.67
N GLY A 39 -16.26 -2.20 -6.88
CA GLY A 39 -17.68 -2.00 -6.63
C GLY A 39 -18.47 -1.64 -7.88
N GLY A 40 -19.67 -1.11 -7.68
CA GLY A 40 -20.52 -0.60 -8.76
C GLY A 40 -19.89 0.58 -9.54
N ALA A 41 -20.69 1.25 -10.36
CA ALA A 41 -20.20 2.33 -11.22
C ALA A 41 -19.44 3.44 -10.45
N PHE A 42 -19.89 3.78 -9.24
CA PHE A 42 -19.24 4.75 -8.38
C PHE A 42 -17.85 4.30 -7.91
N GLY A 43 -17.68 3.01 -7.57
CA GLY A 43 -16.38 2.45 -7.20
C GLY A 43 -15.37 2.51 -8.34
N ARG A 44 -15.82 2.27 -9.59
CA ARG A 44 -14.97 2.43 -10.77
C ARG A 44 -14.57 3.89 -11.03
N LEU A 45 -15.47 4.84 -10.76
CA LEU A 45 -15.15 6.26 -10.89
C LEU A 45 -14.09 6.69 -9.88
N ILE A 46 -14.20 6.23 -8.63
CA ILE A 46 -13.19 6.47 -7.58
C ILE A 46 -11.86 5.82 -7.97
N ALA A 47 -11.88 4.56 -8.43
CA ALA A 47 -10.67 3.87 -8.88
C ALA A 47 -9.96 4.66 -9.98
N LYS A 48 -10.71 5.13 -10.98
CA LYS A 48 -10.18 5.98 -12.05
C LYS A 48 -9.58 7.28 -11.51
N ALA A 49 -10.28 7.96 -10.59
CA ALA A 49 -9.80 9.20 -9.99
C ALA A 49 -8.53 9.00 -9.14
N GLY A 50 -8.41 7.84 -8.48
CA GLY A 50 -7.23 7.43 -7.70
C GLY A 50 -6.09 6.84 -8.55
N GLY A 51 -6.24 6.79 -9.87
CA GLY A 51 -5.21 6.25 -10.77
C GLY A 51 -5.09 4.72 -10.74
N MET A 52 -6.09 4.01 -10.21
CA MET A 52 -6.14 2.55 -10.19
C MET A 52 -6.64 1.99 -11.53
N PRO A 53 -6.29 0.73 -11.89
CA PRO A 53 -6.86 0.09 -13.06
C PRO A 53 -8.39 0.07 -12.93
N THR A 54 -9.12 0.31 -14.03
CA THR A 54 -10.60 0.23 -14.05
C THR A 54 -11.11 -1.11 -14.57
N ARG A 55 -10.21 -1.92 -15.14
CA ARG A 55 -10.51 -3.28 -15.63
C ARG A 55 -10.53 -4.22 -14.44
N SER A 56 -11.56 -5.07 -14.38
CA SER A 56 -11.65 -6.16 -13.40
C SER A 56 -11.23 -7.49 -14.02
N GLY A 57 -10.92 -8.46 -13.17
CA GLY A 57 -10.51 -9.82 -13.54
C GLY A 57 -9.04 -10.11 -13.22
N VAL A 58 -8.59 -11.28 -13.65
CA VAL A 58 -7.21 -11.74 -13.48
C VAL A 58 -6.33 -11.18 -14.60
N MET A 59 -5.17 -10.61 -14.25
CA MET A 59 -4.25 -10.04 -15.24
C MET A 59 -2.78 -10.16 -14.79
N PRO A 60 -1.82 -10.08 -15.74
CA PRO A 60 -0.40 -10.01 -15.42
C PRO A 60 -0.09 -8.83 -14.50
N PHE A 61 0.74 -9.10 -13.49
CA PHE A 61 1.14 -8.12 -12.50
C PHE A 61 2.65 -8.11 -12.34
N SER A 62 3.21 -6.91 -12.18
CA SER A 62 4.56 -6.77 -11.64
C SER A 62 4.62 -5.65 -10.62
N PHE A 63 5.47 -5.86 -9.63
CA PHE A 63 5.71 -4.93 -8.55
C PHE A 63 7.20 -4.64 -8.46
N ARG A 64 7.53 -3.38 -8.26
CA ARG A 64 8.88 -2.93 -7.92
C ARG A 64 8.80 -2.01 -6.72
N ALA A 65 9.54 -2.32 -5.66
CA ALA A 65 9.85 -1.35 -4.61
C ALA A 65 11.32 -0.98 -4.71
N THR A 66 11.63 0.32 -4.65
CA THR A 66 13.01 0.83 -4.67
C THR A 66 13.21 1.72 -3.47
N ARG A 67 14.29 1.50 -2.72
CA ARG A 67 14.66 2.36 -1.60
C ARG A 67 15.23 3.68 -2.14
N ASP A 68 14.73 4.79 -1.61
CA ASP A 68 15.21 6.14 -1.88
C ASP A 68 15.52 6.83 -0.55
N GLY A 69 16.73 6.59 -0.04
CA GLY A 69 17.16 7.07 1.27
C GLY A 69 16.31 6.52 2.42
N GLY A 70 15.51 7.40 3.04
CA GLY A 70 14.57 7.05 4.11
C GLY A 70 13.17 6.67 3.62
N HIS A 71 12.94 6.72 2.30
CA HIS A 71 11.67 6.50 1.64
C HIS A 71 11.71 5.24 0.77
N GLU A 72 10.55 4.80 0.32
CA GLU A 72 10.40 3.71 -0.64
C GLU A 72 9.51 4.17 -1.79
N ILE A 73 9.95 3.95 -3.03
CA ILE A 73 9.18 4.18 -4.25
C ILE A 73 8.58 2.85 -4.65
N TRP A 74 7.26 2.77 -4.69
CA TRP A 74 6.55 1.57 -5.08
C TRP A 74 5.90 1.76 -6.44
N GLU A 75 6.07 0.79 -7.32
CA GLU A 75 5.53 0.77 -8.67
C GLU A 75 4.78 -0.54 -8.89
N ARG A 76 3.53 -0.44 -9.32
CA ARG A 76 2.64 -1.58 -9.57
C ARG A 76 2.15 -1.49 -11.00
N ASN A 77 2.42 -2.51 -11.80
CA ASN A 77 2.00 -2.58 -13.19
C ASN A 77 0.91 -3.65 -13.35
N PHE A 78 -0.29 -3.21 -13.71
CA PHE A 78 -1.46 -4.02 -13.97
C PHE A 78 -1.67 -4.12 -15.49
N ASP A 79 -1.03 -5.10 -16.14
CA ASP A 79 -1.15 -5.34 -17.59
C ASP A 79 -0.93 -4.08 -18.46
N GLY A 80 0.10 -3.30 -18.13
CA GLY A 80 0.45 -2.04 -18.79
C GLY A 80 -0.06 -0.78 -18.08
N HIS A 81 -1.00 -0.91 -17.14
CA HIS A 81 -1.45 0.22 -16.31
C HIS A 81 -0.53 0.40 -15.10
N MET A 82 0.32 1.43 -15.15
CA MET A 82 1.28 1.72 -14.09
C MET A 82 0.68 2.62 -12.99
N THR A 83 0.83 2.20 -11.75
CA THR A 83 0.63 3.06 -10.57
C THR A 83 1.94 3.21 -9.83
N ARG A 84 2.15 4.38 -9.23
CA ARG A 84 3.36 4.69 -8.47
C ARG A 84 3.01 5.41 -7.18
N SER A 85 3.68 5.05 -6.10
CA SER A 85 3.59 5.74 -4.83
C SER A 85 4.96 5.98 -4.21
N LEU A 86 5.00 6.95 -3.30
CA LEU A 86 6.15 7.22 -2.43
C LEU A 86 5.70 6.97 -0.99
N GLN A 87 6.44 6.14 -0.26
CA GLN A 87 6.19 5.85 1.15
C GLN A 87 7.34 6.37 2.02
N TRP A 88 7.00 6.87 3.21
CA TRP A 88 7.99 7.33 4.18
C TRP A 88 7.48 7.17 5.62
N LEU A 89 8.41 7.21 6.58
CA LEU A 89 8.05 7.23 7.99
C LEU A 89 7.55 8.62 8.37
N HIS A 90 6.26 8.74 8.70
CA HIS A 90 5.67 10.01 9.12
C HIS A 90 5.97 10.32 10.58
N SER A 91 5.79 9.32 11.44
CA SER A 91 6.09 9.33 12.87
C SER A 91 6.29 7.88 13.34
N PRO A 92 6.76 7.62 14.58
CA PRO A 92 6.83 6.25 15.11
C PRO A 92 5.48 5.55 14.99
N GLY A 93 5.45 4.36 14.38
CA GLY A 93 4.22 3.60 14.13
C GLY A 93 3.39 4.02 12.91
N VAL A 94 3.71 5.16 12.26
CA VAL A 94 2.90 5.70 11.15
C VAL A 94 3.70 5.79 9.86
N VAL A 95 3.29 5.03 8.85
CA VAL A 95 3.78 5.13 7.48
C VAL A 95 2.86 6.06 6.71
N ALA A 96 3.42 7.03 6.00
CA ALA A 96 2.68 7.80 5.02
C ALA A 96 2.93 7.25 3.62
N GLU A 97 1.89 7.17 2.80
CA GLU A 97 1.97 6.82 1.37
C GLU A 97 1.33 7.93 0.55
N ARG A 98 2.03 8.41 -0.49
CA ARG A 98 1.48 9.34 -1.47
C ARG A 98 1.31 8.66 -2.82
N VAL A 99 0.09 8.67 -3.34
CA VAL A 99 -0.29 8.20 -4.68
C VAL A 99 -0.94 9.37 -5.40
N GLY A 100 -0.27 9.90 -6.44
CA GLY A 100 -0.75 11.09 -7.13
C GLY A 100 -0.94 12.28 -6.19
N THR A 101 -2.17 12.81 -6.12
CA THR A 101 -2.55 13.94 -5.23
C THR A 101 -3.12 13.49 -3.89
N SER A 102 -3.14 12.18 -3.62
CA SER A 102 -3.65 11.60 -2.38
C SER A 102 -2.51 11.18 -1.47
N GLU A 103 -2.65 11.47 -0.18
CA GLU A 103 -1.71 11.05 0.88
C GLU A 103 -2.48 10.30 1.96
N PHE A 104 -2.02 9.11 2.29
CA PHE A 104 -2.60 8.20 3.26
C PHE A 104 -1.68 8.11 4.47
N LEU A 105 -2.25 8.16 5.68
CA LEU A 105 -1.54 7.81 6.91
C LEU A 105 -1.98 6.41 7.32
N MET A 106 -0.99 5.54 7.56
CA MET A 106 -1.17 4.12 7.75
C MET A 106 -0.47 3.65 9.03
N GLU A 107 -1.13 2.82 9.83
CA GLU A 107 -0.60 2.30 11.10
C GLU A 107 -0.42 0.78 11.04
N PRO A 108 0.62 0.29 10.35
CA PRO A 108 0.83 -1.14 10.16
C PRO A 108 0.99 -1.88 11.49
N ARG A 109 0.25 -2.97 11.65
CA ARG A 109 0.28 -3.83 12.85
C ARG A 109 0.09 -5.29 12.48
N VAL A 110 0.70 -6.18 13.26
CA VAL A 110 0.50 -7.62 13.11
C VAL A 110 -0.78 -8.04 13.82
N GLU A 111 -1.61 -8.85 13.16
CA GLU A 111 -2.74 -9.55 13.77
C GLU A 111 -2.74 -11.01 13.30
N GLY A 112 -2.40 -11.93 14.21
CA GLY A 112 -2.16 -13.32 13.85
C GLY A 112 -0.98 -13.43 12.87
N GLU A 113 -1.20 -14.04 11.72
CA GLU A 113 -0.21 -14.21 10.65
C GLU A 113 -0.36 -13.18 9.51
N GLN A 114 -1.11 -12.10 9.75
CA GLN A 114 -1.40 -11.08 8.76
C GLN A 114 -0.86 -9.71 9.17
N LEU A 115 -0.45 -8.93 8.18
CA LEU A 115 -0.18 -7.51 8.34
C LEU A 115 -1.45 -6.72 8.05
N HIS A 116 -1.98 -6.06 9.07
CA HIS A 116 -3.09 -5.13 8.94
C HIS A 116 -2.56 -3.70 8.83
N ILE A 117 -3.05 -2.97 7.84
CA ILE A 117 -2.62 -1.62 7.48
C ILE A 117 -3.86 -0.71 7.49
N PRO A 118 -4.37 -0.32 8.68
CA PRO A 118 -5.45 0.65 8.79
C PRO A 118 -5.03 1.98 8.17
N ILE A 119 -5.95 2.62 7.45
CA ILE A 119 -5.77 3.98 6.96
C ILE A 119 -6.45 4.92 7.96
N THR A 120 -5.64 5.60 8.77
CA THR A 120 -6.11 6.49 9.86
C THR A 120 -6.22 7.95 9.43
N GLY A 121 -5.63 8.31 8.29
CA GLY A 121 -5.71 9.65 7.72
C GLY A 121 -5.67 9.63 6.20
N LEU A 122 -6.34 10.61 5.59
CA LEU A 122 -6.36 10.80 4.15
C LEU A 122 -6.40 12.29 3.81
N ARG A 123 -5.50 12.71 2.93
CA ARG A 123 -5.55 14.01 2.27
C ARG A 123 -5.78 13.81 0.78
N ALA A 124 -6.68 14.58 0.20
CA ALA A 124 -6.87 14.64 -1.25
C ALA A 124 -6.62 16.08 -1.71
N PHE A 125 -5.76 16.26 -2.72
CA PHE A 125 -5.35 17.59 -3.20
C PHE A 125 -4.82 18.50 -2.06
N GLY A 126 -4.14 17.90 -1.08
CA GLY A 126 -3.59 18.60 0.09
C GLY A 126 -4.57 18.88 1.23
N LEU A 127 -5.88 18.68 1.02
CA LEU A 127 -6.91 18.91 2.02
C LEU A 127 -7.24 17.62 2.80
N PRO A 128 -7.33 17.67 4.14
CA PRO A 128 -7.73 16.51 4.93
C PRO A 128 -9.18 16.14 4.62
N LEU A 129 -9.44 14.86 4.40
CA LEU A 129 -10.81 14.35 4.27
C LEU A 129 -11.45 14.11 5.66
N PRO A 130 -12.79 14.22 5.77
CA PRO A 130 -13.48 13.95 7.03
C PRO A 130 -13.26 12.50 7.50
N SER A 131 -13.00 12.31 8.79
CA SER A 131 -12.75 10.98 9.39
C SER A 131 -13.89 9.97 9.16
N GLY A 132 -15.12 10.45 8.95
CA GLY A 132 -16.26 9.60 8.61
C GLY A 132 -16.12 8.85 7.29
N VAL A 133 -15.27 9.31 6.36
CA VAL A 133 -14.99 8.67 5.07
C VAL A 133 -14.08 7.44 5.25
N LEU A 134 -13.25 7.43 6.30
CA LEU A 134 -12.24 6.39 6.54
C LEU A 134 -12.74 5.24 7.41
N LYS A 135 -14.03 5.22 7.76
CA LYS A 135 -14.61 4.10 8.48
C LYS A 135 -14.38 2.82 7.66
N SER A 136 -13.64 1.86 8.20
CA SER A 136 -13.28 0.57 7.59
C SER A 136 -12.36 0.60 6.36
N CYS A 137 -11.47 1.59 6.24
CA CYS A 137 -10.44 1.57 5.20
C CYS A 137 -9.15 0.94 5.74
N GLU A 138 -8.87 -0.31 5.34
CA GLU A 138 -7.63 -1.02 5.70
C GLU A 138 -7.09 -1.84 4.52
N GLY A 139 -5.77 -1.97 4.47
CA GLY A 139 -5.10 -3.03 3.72
C GLY A 139 -4.86 -4.23 4.61
N VAL A 140 -4.97 -5.43 4.07
CA VAL A 140 -4.60 -6.67 4.76
C VAL A 140 -3.68 -7.45 3.84
N GLU A 141 -2.52 -7.85 4.36
CA GLU A 141 -1.56 -8.67 3.64
C GLU A 141 -1.35 -9.98 4.42
N GLY A 142 -1.37 -11.10 3.70
CA GLY A 142 -1.23 -12.43 4.26
C GLY A 142 -0.57 -13.37 3.27
N VAL A 143 -0.15 -14.54 3.76
CA VAL A 143 0.47 -15.60 2.96
C VAL A 143 -0.51 -16.76 2.90
N SER A 144 -0.79 -17.26 1.68
CA SER A 144 -1.71 -18.38 1.41
C SER A 144 -0.96 -19.68 1.11
#